data_AF-A0A518CL64-F1
#
_entry.id   AF-A0A518CL64-F1
#
_cell.length_a   1.000
_cell.length_b   1.000
_cell.length_c   1.000
_cell.angle_alpha   90.00
_cell.angle_beta   90.00
_cell.angle_gamma   90.00
#
_symmetry.space_group_name_H-M   'P 1'
#
loop_
_entity.id
_entity.type
_entity.pdbx_description
1 polymer ?
#
loop_
_entity_poly.entity_id
_entity_poly.type
_entity_poly.pdbx_seq_one_letter_code
_entity_poly.pdbx_strand_id
1 'polypeptide(L)'
;MNRLSQYLLARWKIIPSPKDQFEPTISKARILVVAISLFAVGLGMFYLFVIWMIQGRQMLIYLFGEELSLEKVQDHVDIYFAGMITTLFLYKATTAFLLWCLIEWALKLFRNWLILAPDCNYKTPALLLFSFICIPVSVVFTPFVFWVLYINCIPDSSPSSQKNFFYSYVGWRCSLFSLCFLGLIYLAVGGFDRFETGLDFSPHYIFSLTGVVAVLLFSMAYCWSSMILEISRLQHEKYRESSMQSEEKCKSCGEPLTTDNSPCPMCGQRNT
;
A
#
# COMPACT_ATOMS: atom_id res chain seq x y z
N MET A 1 20.61 17.00 16.33
CA MET A 1 20.12 16.37 15.08
C MET A 1 21.13 16.64 13.96
N ASN A 2 21.43 15.64 13.12
CA ASN A 2 22.24 15.87 11.93
C ASN A 2 21.47 16.72 10.92
N ARG A 3 22.08 17.81 10.42
CA ARG A 3 21.46 18.72 9.43
C ARG A 3 20.94 17.99 8.19
N LEU A 4 21.59 16.89 7.83
CA LEU A 4 21.24 16.06 6.67
C LEU A 4 19.83 15.45 6.78
N SER A 5 19.43 14.95 7.95
CA SER A 5 18.12 14.31 8.10
C SER A 5 16.97 15.32 8.05
N GLN A 6 17.16 16.53 8.61
CA GLN A 6 16.20 17.63 8.46
C GLN A 6 16.05 18.06 7.02
N TYR A 7 17.17 18.19 6.31
CA TYR A 7 17.17 18.60 4.91
C TYR A 7 16.42 17.60 4.02
N LEU A 8 16.63 16.30 4.24
CA LEU A 8 15.90 15.26 3.52
C LEU A 8 14.39 15.30 3.84
N LEU A 9 14.00 15.40 5.11
CA LEU A 9 12.58 15.44 5.49
C LEU A 9 11.87 16.71 5.00
N ALA A 10 12.56 17.85 4.97
CA ALA A 10 12.07 19.09 4.39
C ALA A 10 11.93 18.98 2.86
N ARG A 11 12.91 18.37 2.18
CA ARG A 11 12.86 18.13 0.72
C ARG A 11 11.71 17.21 0.32
N TRP A 12 11.39 16.24 1.16
CA TRP A 12 10.26 15.33 0.98
C TRP A 12 8.92 15.94 1.43
N LYS A 13 8.90 17.22 1.85
CA LYS A 13 7.70 17.96 2.30
C LYS A 13 6.93 17.27 3.44
N ILE A 14 7.62 16.49 4.26
CA ILE A 14 7.04 15.82 5.43
C ILE A 14 6.91 16.82 6.57
N ILE A 15 7.92 17.66 6.76
CA ILE A 15 7.89 18.72 7.76
C ILE A 15 6.89 19.79 7.30
N PRO A 16 5.85 20.08 8.08
CA PRO A 16 4.91 21.13 7.75
C PRO A 16 5.62 22.49 7.67
N SER A 17 5.22 23.27 6.68
CA SER A 17 5.64 24.66 6.45
C SER A 17 4.67 25.62 7.16
N PRO A 18 5.08 26.87 7.43
CA PRO A 18 4.32 27.85 8.21
C PRO A 18 2.90 28.21 7.73
N LYS A 19 2.55 27.84 6.50
CA LYS A 19 1.26 28.13 5.86
C LYS A 19 0.45 26.88 5.56
N ASP A 20 0.92 25.72 5.98
CA ASP A 20 0.20 24.49 5.75
C ASP A 20 -1.04 24.44 6.64
N GLN A 21 -2.08 23.85 6.09
CA GLN A 21 -3.32 23.57 6.82
C GLN A 21 -3.62 22.08 6.73
N PHE A 22 -4.41 21.60 7.68
CA PHE A 22 -4.96 20.26 7.59
C PHE A 22 -5.78 20.13 6.30
N GLU A 23 -5.52 19.08 5.54
CA GLU A 23 -6.25 18.77 4.32
C GLU A 23 -6.77 17.33 4.36
N PRO A 24 -8.06 17.10 4.08
CA PRO A 24 -8.62 15.74 4.10
C PRO A 24 -7.90 14.79 3.14
N THR A 25 -7.46 13.63 3.64
CA THR A 25 -6.75 12.61 2.86
C THR A 25 -7.68 11.65 2.12
N ILE A 26 -9.01 11.75 2.34
CA ILE A 26 -10.03 10.82 1.81
C ILE A 26 -10.02 10.76 0.27
N SER A 27 -9.84 11.89 -0.42
CA SER A 27 -9.78 11.89 -1.90
C SER A 27 -8.59 11.07 -2.41
N LYS A 28 -7.39 11.29 -1.82
CA LYS A 28 -6.17 10.54 -2.15
C LYS A 28 -6.31 9.06 -1.79
N ALA A 29 -6.95 8.76 -0.66
CA ALA A 29 -7.24 7.39 -0.24
C ALA A 29 -8.12 6.66 -1.28
N ARG A 30 -9.16 7.31 -1.83
CA ARG A 30 -10.00 6.73 -2.88
C ARG A 30 -9.22 6.43 -4.16
N ILE A 31 -8.35 7.36 -4.59
CA ILE A 31 -7.48 7.14 -5.75
C ILE A 31 -6.52 5.97 -5.50
N LEU A 32 -5.95 5.89 -4.29
CA LEU A 32 -5.07 4.79 -3.90
C LEU A 32 -5.81 3.44 -3.89
N VAL A 33 -7.07 3.39 -3.45
CA VAL A 33 -7.90 2.17 -3.54
C VAL A 33 -8.09 1.72 -5.00
N VAL A 34 -8.31 2.67 -5.92
CA VAL A 34 -8.36 2.36 -7.36
C VAL A 34 -7.02 1.81 -7.83
N ALA A 35 -5.90 2.42 -7.44
CA ALA A 35 -4.56 1.95 -7.80
C ALA A 35 -4.26 0.54 -7.26
N ILE A 36 -4.66 0.23 -6.01
CA ILE A 36 -4.55 -1.11 -5.42
C ILE A 36 -5.38 -2.13 -6.21
N SER A 37 -6.58 -1.76 -6.61
CA SER A 37 -7.47 -2.63 -7.39
C SER A 37 -6.89 -2.92 -8.78
N LEU A 38 -6.40 -1.89 -9.47
CA LEU A 38 -5.72 -2.04 -10.77
C LEU A 38 -4.45 -2.88 -10.67
N PHE A 39 -3.68 -2.71 -9.59
CA PHE A 39 -2.51 -3.54 -9.33
C PHE A 39 -2.88 -5.00 -9.08
N ALA A 40 -3.91 -5.28 -8.27
CA ALA A 40 -4.37 -6.65 -8.01
C ALA A 40 -4.85 -7.34 -9.31
N VAL A 41 -5.62 -6.63 -10.14
CA VAL A 41 -6.05 -7.13 -11.46
C VAL A 41 -4.86 -7.32 -12.39
N GLY A 42 -3.95 -6.35 -12.47
CA GLY A 42 -2.75 -6.43 -13.32
C GLY A 42 -1.84 -7.60 -12.93
N LEU A 43 -1.65 -7.83 -11.62
CA LEU A 43 -0.90 -8.97 -11.10
C LEU A 43 -1.62 -10.29 -11.37
N GLY A 44 -2.94 -10.35 -11.22
CA GLY A 44 -3.75 -11.51 -11.60
C GLY A 44 -3.63 -11.86 -13.09
N MET A 45 -3.71 -10.86 -13.97
CA MET A 45 -3.49 -11.01 -15.41
C MET A 45 -2.06 -11.48 -15.72
N PHE A 46 -1.06 -10.99 -14.99
CA PHE A 46 0.31 -11.47 -15.10
C PHE A 46 0.44 -12.96 -14.76
N TYR A 47 -0.16 -13.41 -13.66
CA TYR A 47 -0.16 -14.83 -13.30
C TYR A 47 -0.90 -15.70 -14.33
N LEU A 48 -2.05 -15.24 -14.83
CA LEU A 48 -2.79 -15.93 -15.91
C LEU A 48 -1.94 -16.06 -17.17
N PHE A 49 -1.21 -15.00 -17.53
CA PHE A 49 -0.30 -15.01 -18.67
C PHE A 49 0.86 -16.00 -18.47
N VAL A 50 1.51 -16.00 -17.30
CA VAL A 50 2.59 -16.96 -16.97
C VAL A 50 2.09 -18.40 -17.07
N ILE A 51 0.86 -18.65 -16.63
CA ILE A 51 0.22 -19.97 -16.70
C ILE A 51 -0.08 -20.38 -18.13
N TRP A 52 -0.62 -19.45 -18.93
CA TRP A 52 -0.83 -19.66 -20.35
C TRP A 52 0.49 -19.93 -21.09
N MET A 53 1.60 -19.28 -20.71
CA MET A 53 2.94 -19.57 -21.25
C MET A 53 3.38 -21.01 -20.94
N ILE A 54 3.18 -21.46 -19.70
CA ILE A 54 3.56 -22.82 -19.27
C ILE A 54 2.76 -23.88 -20.04
N GLN A 55 1.42 -23.71 -20.10
CA GLN A 55 0.54 -24.63 -20.83
C GLN A 55 0.76 -24.57 -22.35
N GLY A 56 0.95 -23.37 -22.90
CA GLY A 56 1.24 -23.14 -24.31
C GLY A 56 2.54 -23.82 -24.75
N ARG A 57 3.60 -23.77 -23.93
CA ARG A 57 4.84 -24.50 -24.17
C ARG A 57 4.62 -26.01 -24.22
N GLN A 58 3.86 -26.57 -23.29
CA GLN A 58 3.54 -28.01 -23.28
C GLN A 58 2.68 -28.41 -24.49
N MET A 59 1.71 -27.58 -24.86
CA MET A 59 0.82 -27.81 -26.00
C MET A 59 1.56 -27.71 -27.34
N LEU A 60 2.52 -26.79 -27.48
CA LEU A 60 3.41 -26.69 -28.63
C LEU A 60 4.28 -27.94 -28.79
N ILE A 61 4.90 -28.42 -27.70
CA ILE A 61 5.72 -29.64 -27.71
C ILE A 61 4.86 -30.86 -28.08
N TYR A 62 3.61 -30.90 -27.62
CA TYR A 62 2.66 -31.98 -27.92
C TYR A 62 2.14 -31.95 -29.36
N LEU A 63 1.76 -30.78 -29.89
CA LEU A 63 1.14 -30.64 -31.21
C LEU A 63 2.15 -30.75 -32.37
N PHE A 64 3.39 -30.31 -32.17
CA PHE A 64 4.38 -30.19 -33.24
C PHE A 64 5.52 -31.20 -33.11
N GLY A 65 5.26 -32.34 -32.45
CA GLY A 65 6.23 -33.32 -31.95
C GLY A 65 7.36 -33.83 -32.87
N GLU A 66 7.49 -33.40 -34.14
CA GLU A 66 8.73 -33.54 -34.94
C GLU A 66 8.71 -32.72 -36.26
N GLU A 67 7.57 -32.18 -36.70
CA GLU A 67 7.45 -31.39 -37.95
C GLU A 67 7.31 -29.88 -37.67
N LEU A 68 8.43 -29.19 -37.43
CA LEU A 68 8.48 -27.73 -37.36
C LEU A 68 8.68 -27.12 -38.75
N SER A 69 7.64 -26.56 -39.36
CA SER A 69 7.83 -25.50 -40.37
C SER A 69 8.24 -24.21 -39.65
N LEU A 70 9.40 -23.65 -40.00
CA LEU A 70 9.99 -22.46 -39.37
C LEU A 70 9.02 -21.27 -39.22
N GLU A 71 8.14 -21.05 -40.21
CA GLU A 71 7.14 -19.97 -40.21
C GLU A 71 6.09 -20.07 -39.08
N LYS A 72 5.48 -21.25 -38.87
CA LYS A 72 4.46 -21.44 -37.81
C LYS A 72 5.05 -21.26 -36.41
N VAL A 73 6.33 -21.57 -36.28
CA VAL A 73 7.10 -21.42 -35.03
C VAL A 73 7.39 -19.94 -34.81
N GLN A 74 7.78 -19.22 -35.86
CA GLN A 74 8.04 -17.79 -35.83
C GLN A 74 6.79 -16.97 -35.45
N ASP A 75 5.64 -17.22 -36.10
CA ASP A 75 4.38 -16.51 -35.81
C ASP A 75 3.91 -16.74 -34.37
N HIS A 76 4.06 -17.96 -33.86
CA HIS A 76 3.72 -18.25 -32.47
C HIS A 76 4.68 -17.54 -31.52
N VAL A 77 5.99 -17.58 -31.79
CA VAL A 77 7.03 -16.89 -31.01
C VAL A 77 6.78 -15.39 -30.93
N ASP A 78 6.39 -14.73 -32.02
CA ASP A 78 6.09 -13.29 -32.03
C ASP A 78 4.86 -12.94 -31.17
N ILE A 79 3.80 -13.74 -31.23
CA ILE A 79 2.62 -13.59 -30.36
C ILE A 79 3.01 -13.79 -28.88
N TYR A 80 3.88 -14.78 -28.59
CA TYR A 80 4.40 -15.02 -27.24
C TYR A 80 5.20 -13.82 -26.71
N PHE A 81 6.12 -13.27 -27.52
CA PHE A 81 6.92 -12.10 -27.14
C PHE A 81 6.06 -10.86 -26.97
N ALA A 82 5.11 -10.60 -27.88
CA ALA A 82 4.19 -9.47 -27.78
C ALA A 82 3.32 -9.55 -26.51
N GLY A 83 2.79 -10.74 -26.21
CA GLY A 83 2.05 -11.01 -24.98
C GLY A 83 2.89 -10.77 -23.72
N MET A 84 4.14 -11.23 -23.72
CA MET A 84 5.05 -11.08 -22.59
C MET A 84 5.42 -9.62 -22.35
N ILE A 85 5.78 -8.89 -23.40
CA ILE A 85 6.11 -7.45 -23.32
C ILE A 85 4.90 -6.66 -22.82
N THR A 86 3.71 -6.91 -23.37
CA THR A 86 2.48 -6.21 -22.98
C THR A 86 2.14 -6.47 -21.51
N THR A 87 2.23 -7.72 -21.06
CA THR A 87 1.90 -8.10 -19.69
C THR A 87 2.93 -7.53 -18.69
N LEU A 88 4.22 -7.59 -19.02
CA LEU A 88 5.29 -6.99 -18.20
C LEU A 88 5.14 -5.47 -18.13
N PHE A 89 4.84 -4.81 -19.25
CA PHE A 89 4.61 -3.38 -19.30
C PHE A 89 3.40 -2.99 -18.42
N LEU A 90 2.28 -3.69 -18.55
CA LEU A 90 1.09 -3.46 -17.73
C LEU A 90 1.37 -3.65 -16.23
N TYR A 91 2.09 -4.70 -15.87
CA TYR A 91 2.52 -4.95 -14.49
C TYR A 91 3.39 -3.81 -13.95
N LYS A 92 4.39 -3.36 -14.72
CA LYS A 92 5.25 -2.24 -14.31
C LYS A 92 4.50 -0.92 -14.22
N ALA A 93 3.61 -0.64 -15.15
CA ALA A 93 2.80 0.58 -15.17
C ALA A 93 1.85 0.64 -13.96
N THR A 94 1.13 -0.45 -13.67
CA THR A 94 0.24 -0.52 -12.49
C THR A 94 1.01 -0.45 -11.17
N THR A 95 2.19 -1.07 -11.09
CA THR A 95 3.08 -0.98 -9.92
C THR A 95 3.59 0.45 -9.71
N ALA A 96 4.05 1.13 -10.76
CA ALA A 96 4.52 2.51 -10.69
C ALA A 96 3.39 3.46 -10.28
N PHE A 97 2.19 3.26 -10.83
CA PHE A 97 1.01 4.04 -10.46
C PHE A 97 0.58 3.82 -9.00
N LEU A 98 0.59 2.58 -8.52
CA LEU A 98 0.35 2.25 -7.11
C LEU A 98 1.37 2.93 -6.19
N LEU A 99 2.65 2.83 -6.51
CA LEU A 99 3.74 3.46 -5.76
C LEU A 99 3.56 4.97 -5.67
N TRP A 100 3.27 5.61 -6.80
CA TRP A 100 3.01 7.05 -6.85
C TRP A 100 1.86 7.44 -5.93
N CYS A 101 0.71 6.77 -6.04
CA CYS A 101 -0.47 7.04 -5.22
C CYS A 101 -0.20 6.80 -3.73
N LEU A 102 0.54 5.74 -3.40
CA LEU A 102 0.90 5.38 -2.04
C LEU A 102 1.80 6.44 -1.41
N ILE A 103 2.82 6.91 -2.14
CA ILE A 103 3.72 7.98 -1.69
C ILE A 103 2.94 9.27 -1.47
N GLU A 104 2.08 9.68 -2.42
CA GLU A 104 1.30 10.90 -2.26
C GLU A 104 0.35 10.85 -1.06
N TRP A 105 -0.34 9.72 -0.86
CA TRP A 105 -1.22 9.52 0.28
C TRP A 105 -0.43 9.53 1.59
N ALA A 106 0.67 8.77 1.67
CA ALA A 106 1.49 8.65 2.87
C ALA A 106 2.12 10.00 3.26
N LEU A 107 2.69 10.74 2.30
CA LEU A 107 3.24 12.08 2.55
C LEU A 107 2.19 13.02 3.14
N LYS A 108 0.96 13.00 2.59
CA LYS A 108 -0.11 13.84 3.10
C LYS A 108 -0.59 13.41 4.48
N LEU A 109 -0.74 12.09 4.69
CA LEU A 109 -1.10 11.49 5.97
C LEU A 109 -0.10 11.90 7.07
N PHE A 110 1.19 11.76 6.82
CA PHE A 110 2.24 12.08 7.79
C PHE A 110 2.35 13.57 8.07
N ARG A 111 2.17 14.42 7.05
CA ARG A 111 2.12 15.88 7.25
C ARG A 111 0.96 16.23 8.16
N ASN A 112 -0.25 15.74 7.89
CA ASN A 112 -1.43 15.95 8.75
C ASN A 112 -1.23 15.41 10.17
N TRP A 113 -0.52 14.29 10.34
CA TRP A 113 -0.19 13.78 11.68
C TRP A 113 0.67 14.78 12.45
N LEU A 114 1.73 15.32 11.84
CA LEU A 114 2.57 16.34 12.50
C LEU A 114 1.80 17.63 12.82
N ILE A 115 0.75 17.96 12.06
CA ILE A 115 -0.16 19.08 12.38
C ILE A 115 -0.97 18.77 13.64
N LEU A 116 -1.52 17.55 13.74
CA LEU A 116 -2.38 17.12 14.84
C LEU A 116 -1.64 16.81 16.13
N ALA A 117 -0.37 16.41 16.04
CA ALA A 117 0.46 16.02 17.18
C ALA A 117 1.87 16.61 17.02
N PRO A 118 2.05 17.92 17.30
CA PRO A 118 3.31 18.60 17.04
C PRO A 118 4.46 18.16 17.94
N ASP A 119 4.13 17.62 19.12
CA ASP A 119 5.12 17.05 20.04
C ASP A 119 5.58 15.64 19.60
N CYS A 120 4.96 15.04 18.57
CA CYS A 120 5.39 13.74 18.07
C CYS A 120 6.79 13.82 17.43
N ASN A 121 7.60 12.82 17.74
CA ASN A 121 8.92 12.65 17.14
C ASN A 121 8.79 12.37 15.63
N TYR A 122 9.25 13.31 14.80
CA TYR A 122 9.27 13.23 13.33
C TYR A 122 9.97 11.98 12.77
N LYS A 123 10.79 11.28 13.57
CA LYS A 123 11.45 10.03 13.16
C LYS A 123 10.45 8.89 12.92
N THR A 124 9.36 8.84 13.68
CA THR A 124 8.32 7.81 13.56
C THR A 124 7.64 7.85 12.19
N PRO A 125 7.07 8.98 11.72
CA PRO A 125 6.48 9.05 10.38
C PRO A 125 7.51 8.85 9.26
N ALA A 126 8.76 9.29 9.44
CA ALA A 126 9.83 9.05 8.46
C ALA A 126 10.17 7.56 8.29
N LEU A 127 10.25 6.82 9.40
CA LEU A 127 10.51 5.38 9.39
C LEU A 127 9.34 4.60 8.79
N LEU A 128 8.11 5.03 9.08
CA LEU A 128 6.89 4.46 8.49
C LEU A 128 6.76 4.79 6.99
N LEU A 129 7.25 5.96 6.53
CA LEU A 129 7.30 6.26 5.09
C LEU A 129 8.33 5.38 4.38
N PHE A 130 9.50 5.18 4.99
CA PHE A 130 10.55 4.33 4.43
C PHE A 130 10.09 2.88 4.29
N SER A 131 9.30 2.37 5.25
CA SER A 131 8.70 1.04 5.12
C SER A 131 7.73 0.97 3.94
N PHE A 132 6.91 1.99 3.64
CA PHE A 132 6.06 1.90 2.43
C PHE A 132 6.84 1.86 1.10
N ILE A 133 8.06 2.39 1.04
CA ILE A 133 8.85 2.52 -0.20
C ILE A 133 9.69 1.25 -0.49
N CYS A 134 10.15 0.53 0.54
CA CYS A 134 11.06 -0.63 0.39
C CYS A 134 10.32 -1.97 0.20
N ILE A 135 9.47 -2.04 -0.84
CA ILE A 135 8.39 -3.04 -1.04
C ILE A 135 8.76 -4.54 -0.90
N PRO A 136 9.93 -5.09 -1.23
CA PRO A 136 10.11 -6.54 -1.06
C PRO A 136 10.18 -6.95 0.42
N VAL A 137 10.87 -6.15 1.25
CA VAL A 137 11.08 -6.45 2.68
C VAL A 137 9.95 -5.87 3.52
N SER A 138 9.34 -4.77 3.07
CA SER A 138 8.36 -4.05 3.86
C SER A 138 6.94 -4.57 3.81
N VAL A 139 6.60 -5.47 2.88
CA VAL A 139 5.29 -6.15 2.89
C VAL A 139 5.11 -6.99 4.15
N VAL A 140 6.18 -7.58 4.70
CA VAL A 140 6.16 -8.28 6.00
C VAL A 140 5.83 -7.34 7.16
N PHE A 141 6.34 -6.11 7.10
CA PHE A 141 6.11 -5.09 8.14
C PHE A 141 4.84 -4.26 7.91
N THR A 142 4.19 -4.38 6.75
CA THR A 142 3.01 -3.60 6.37
C THR A 142 1.87 -3.73 7.40
N PRO A 143 1.53 -4.92 7.92
CA PRO A 143 0.55 -5.06 9.01
C PRO A 143 0.91 -4.28 10.27
N PHE A 144 2.19 -4.28 10.66
CA PHE A 144 2.68 -3.52 11.82
C PHE A 144 2.60 -2.01 11.58
N VAL A 145 2.96 -1.56 10.37
CA VAL A 145 2.87 -0.14 9.97
C VAL A 145 1.42 0.33 10.00
N PHE A 146 0.49 -0.45 9.44
CA PHE A 146 -0.94 -0.16 9.50
C PHE A 146 -1.47 -0.12 10.92
N TRP A 147 -1.05 -1.06 11.76
CA TRP A 147 -1.37 -1.07 13.18
C TRP A 147 -0.94 0.22 13.86
N VAL A 148 0.32 0.61 13.74
CA VAL A 148 0.86 1.84 14.35
C VAL A 148 0.11 3.07 13.84
N LEU A 149 -0.08 3.20 12.53
CA LEU A 149 -0.81 4.33 11.95
C LEU A 149 -2.22 4.45 12.50
N TYR A 150 -2.93 3.32 12.55
CA TYR A 150 -4.31 3.28 12.97
C TYR A 150 -4.46 3.71 14.42
N ILE A 151 -3.66 3.16 15.33
CA ILE A 151 -3.72 3.50 16.76
C ILE A 151 -3.50 5.01 16.98
N ASN A 152 -2.54 5.60 16.28
CA ASN A 152 -2.22 7.02 16.42
C ASN A 152 -3.32 7.95 15.84
N CYS A 153 -4.14 7.45 14.91
CA CYS A 153 -5.26 8.20 14.34
C CYS A 153 -6.55 8.11 15.16
N ILE A 154 -6.64 7.24 16.18
CA ILE A 154 -7.84 7.12 17.01
C ILE A 154 -8.06 8.45 17.76
N PRO A 155 -9.28 9.00 17.76
CA PRO A 155 -9.60 10.22 18.52
C PRO A 155 -9.46 9.99 20.02
N ASP A 156 -8.86 10.94 20.73
CA ASP A 156 -8.44 10.76 22.12
C ASP A 156 -9.66 10.62 23.07
N SER A 157 -10.77 11.31 22.77
CA SER A 157 -12.06 11.18 23.46
C SER A 157 -12.79 9.85 23.27
N SER A 158 -12.34 8.97 22.36
CA SER A 158 -13.08 7.74 22.05
C SER A 158 -13.25 6.86 23.30
N PRO A 159 -14.47 6.35 23.59
CA PRO A 159 -14.72 5.42 24.70
C PRO A 159 -13.87 4.15 24.60
N SER A 160 -13.54 3.55 25.75
CA SER A 160 -12.73 2.32 25.81
C SER A 160 -13.32 1.15 25.00
N SER A 161 -14.65 1.02 24.97
CA SER A 161 -15.33 0.01 24.15
C SER A 161 -15.11 0.23 22.65
N GLN A 162 -15.13 1.48 22.19
CA GLN A 162 -14.88 1.84 20.80
C GLN A 162 -13.40 1.65 20.42
N LYS A 163 -12.47 2.00 21.33
CA LYS A 163 -11.04 1.72 21.18
C LYS A 163 -10.76 0.22 21.04
N ASN A 164 -11.41 -0.62 21.85
CA ASN A 164 -11.29 -2.08 21.75
C ASN A 164 -11.84 -2.64 20.44
N PHE A 165 -12.98 -2.12 19.96
CA PHE A 165 -13.51 -2.48 18.65
C PHE A 165 -12.52 -2.14 17.54
N PHE A 166 -11.91 -0.95 17.59
CA PHE A 166 -10.89 -0.52 16.65
C PHE A 166 -9.64 -1.41 16.66
N TYR A 167 -9.11 -1.75 17.84
CA TYR A 167 -7.97 -2.67 17.93
C TYR A 167 -8.29 -4.05 17.36
N SER A 168 -9.48 -4.58 17.67
CA SER A 168 -9.93 -5.86 17.11
C SER A 168 -10.04 -5.77 15.58
N TYR A 169 -10.65 -4.71 15.06
CA TYR A 169 -10.82 -4.44 13.63
C TYR A 169 -9.49 -4.46 12.87
N VAL A 170 -8.47 -3.77 13.38
CA VAL A 170 -7.14 -3.75 12.74
C VAL A 170 -6.44 -5.08 12.89
N GLY A 171 -6.54 -5.71 14.06
CA GLY A 171 -5.85 -6.96 14.36
C GLY A 171 -6.23 -8.06 13.39
N TRP A 172 -7.52 -8.27 13.16
CA TRP A 172 -7.97 -9.33 12.24
C TRP A 172 -7.60 -9.02 10.78
N ARG A 173 -7.66 -7.75 10.35
CA ARG A 173 -7.27 -7.32 9.00
C ARG A 173 -5.78 -7.53 8.74
N CYS A 174 -4.95 -7.15 9.70
CA CYS A 174 -3.51 -7.35 9.68
C CYS A 174 -3.16 -8.84 9.64
N SER A 175 -3.81 -9.67 10.47
CA SER A 175 -3.63 -11.12 10.46
C SER A 175 -4.05 -11.75 9.13
N LEU A 176 -5.21 -11.36 8.57
CA LEU A 176 -5.67 -11.86 7.28
C LEU A 176 -4.70 -11.47 6.16
N PHE A 177 -4.21 -10.22 6.16
CA PHE A 177 -3.20 -9.79 5.20
C PHE A 177 -1.92 -10.61 5.30
N SER A 178 -1.39 -10.82 6.51
CA SER A 178 -0.20 -11.65 6.75
C SER A 178 -0.37 -13.08 6.29
N LEU A 179 -1.53 -13.69 6.58
CA LEU A 179 -1.86 -15.05 6.14
C LEU A 179 -1.93 -15.14 4.62
N CYS A 180 -2.58 -14.18 3.96
CA CYS A 180 -2.64 -14.16 2.51
C CYS A 180 -1.26 -13.99 1.87
N PHE A 181 -0.42 -13.12 2.44
CA PHE A 181 0.94 -12.90 1.97
C PHE A 181 1.83 -14.13 2.15
N LEU A 182 1.80 -14.77 3.33
CA LEU A 182 2.50 -16.02 3.58
C LEU A 182 2.02 -17.13 2.63
N GLY A 183 0.71 -17.20 2.36
CA GLY A 183 0.14 -18.07 1.36
C GLY A 183 0.75 -17.85 -0.02
N LEU A 184 0.84 -16.59 -0.48
CA LEU A 184 1.47 -16.26 -1.77
C LEU A 184 2.96 -16.64 -1.81
N ILE A 185 3.72 -16.40 -0.74
CA ILE A 185 5.13 -16.82 -0.65
C ILE A 185 5.22 -18.35 -0.74
N TYR A 186 4.42 -19.07 0.04
CA TYR A 186 4.42 -20.53 0.04
C TYR A 186 4.09 -21.09 -1.35
N LEU A 187 3.10 -20.52 -2.03
CA LEU A 187 2.74 -20.91 -3.39
C LEU A 187 3.83 -20.56 -4.41
N ALA A 188 4.50 -19.42 -4.26
CA ALA A 188 5.62 -19.05 -5.11
C ALA A 188 6.79 -20.03 -4.93
N VAL A 189 7.26 -20.22 -3.70
CA VAL A 189 8.40 -21.10 -3.37
C VAL A 189 8.11 -22.55 -3.70
N GLY A 190 6.94 -23.07 -3.28
CA GLY A 190 6.53 -24.44 -3.58
C GLY A 190 6.21 -24.67 -5.07
N GLY A 191 5.84 -23.61 -5.79
CA GLY A 191 5.71 -23.62 -7.25
C GLY A 191 7.07 -23.78 -7.94
N PHE A 192 8.09 -23.03 -7.52
CA PHE A 192 9.44 -23.09 -8.09
C PHE A 192 10.11 -24.45 -7.86
N ASP A 193 10.04 -24.99 -6.63
CA ASP A 193 10.63 -26.29 -6.27
C ASP A 193 10.03 -27.45 -7.09
N ARG A 194 8.72 -27.41 -7.34
CA ARG A 194 8.04 -28.39 -8.19
C ARG A 194 8.27 -28.19 -9.68
N PHE A 195 8.55 -26.96 -10.12
CA PHE A 195 8.92 -26.66 -11.50
C PHE A 195 10.33 -27.17 -11.82
N GLU A 196 11.28 -27.06 -10.88
CA GLU A 196 12.65 -27.59 -11.03
C GLU A 196 12.70 -29.12 -11.03
N THR A 197 11.81 -29.78 -10.29
CA THR A 197 11.75 -31.25 -10.21
C THR A 197 11.05 -31.91 -11.40
N GLY A 198 10.57 -31.14 -12.39
CA GLY A 198 10.00 -31.68 -13.64
C GLY A 198 8.68 -32.44 -13.45
N LEU A 199 7.94 -32.18 -12.37
CA LEU A 199 6.62 -32.76 -12.16
C LEU A 199 5.61 -32.16 -13.16
N ASP A 200 4.98 -33.02 -13.96
CA ASP A 200 3.89 -32.63 -14.86
C ASP A 200 2.71 -32.08 -14.05
N PHE A 201 2.55 -30.77 -14.07
CA PHE A 201 1.38 -30.15 -13.49
C PHE A 201 0.17 -30.42 -14.38
N SER A 202 -0.80 -31.18 -13.87
CA SER A 202 -2.11 -31.27 -14.51
C SER A 202 -2.69 -29.86 -14.72
N PRO A 203 -3.30 -29.54 -15.87
CA PRO A 203 -3.97 -28.27 -16.11
C PRO A 203 -4.97 -27.87 -15.01
N HIS A 204 -5.61 -28.85 -14.38
CA HIS A 204 -6.52 -28.64 -13.24
C HIS A 204 -5.81 -28.12 -11.98
N TYR A 205 -4.58 -28.59 -11.72
CA TYR A 205 -3.78 -28.12 -10.59
C TYR A 205 -3.36 -26.66 -10.80
N ILE A 206 -2.91 -26.32 -12.02
CA ILE A 206 -2.53 -24.96 -12.38
C ILE A 206 -3.73 -24.02 -12.28
N PHE A 207 -4.88 -24.42 -12.82
CA PHE A 207 -6.11 -23.62 -12.74
C PHE A 207 -6.56 -23.38 -11.29
N SER A 208 -6.50 -24.42 -10.45
CA SER A 208 -6.82 -24.31 -9.03
C SER A 208 -5.85 -23.37 -8.30
N LEU A 209 -4.56 -23.45 -8.64
CA LEU A 209 -3.53 -22.57 -8.10
C LEU A 209 -3.79 -21.10 -8.46
N THR A 210 -4.16 -20.80 -9.72
CA THR A 210 -4.53 -19.43 -10.13
C THR A 210 -5.71 -18.90 -9.34
N GLY A 211 -6.74 -19.74 -9.14
CA GLY A 211 -7.93 -19.39 -8.37
C GLY A 211 -7.56 -19.02 -6.94
N VAL A 212 -6.70 -19.83 -6.29
CA VAL A 212 -6.20 -19.53 -4.94
C VAL A 212 -5.40 -18.22 -4.93
N VAL A 213 -4.44 -18.05 -5.85
CA VAL A 213 -3.65 -16.80 -5.95
C VAL A 213 -4.54 -15.58 -6.12
N ALA A 214 -5.54 -15.64 -7.00
CA ALA A 214 -6.49 -14.56 -7.21
C ALA A 214 -7.26 -14.22 -5.92
N VAL A 215 -7.80 -15.24 -5.23
CA VAL A 215 -8.52 -15.04 -3.96
C VAL A 215 -7.62 -14.39 -2.91
N LEU A 216 -6.36 -14.83 -2.79
CA LEU A 216 -5.39 -14.25 -1.85
C LEU A 216 -5.10 -12.78 -2.21
N LEU A 217 -4.86 -12.47 -3.48
CA LEU A 217 -4.60 -11.11 -3.96
C LEU A 217 -5.78 -10.17 -3.71
N PHE A 218 -7.00 -10.59 -4.05
CA PHE A 218 -8.20 -9.78 -3.81
C PHE A 218 -8.47 -9.58 -2.31
N SER A 219 -8.21 -10.60 -1.49
CA SER A 219 -8.34 -10.50 -0.03
C SER A 219 -7.34 -9.51 0.55
N MET A 220 -6.07 -9.55 0.10
CA MET A 220 -5.05 -8.57 0.50
C MET A 220 -5.41 -7.15 0.05
N ALA A 221 -5.83 -7.00 -1.20
CA ALA A 221 -6.25 -5.71 -1.77
C ALA A 221 -7.42 -5.10 -0.99
N TYR A 222 -8.40 -5.93 -0.61
CA TYR A 222 -9.53 -5.52 0.22
C TYR A 222 -9.09 -5.08 1.62
N CYS A 223 -8.25 -5.86 2.29
CA CYS A 223 -7.70 -5.49 3.60
C CYS A 223 -6.94 -4.17 3.53
N TRP A 224 -6.04 -4.03 2.56
CA TRP A 224 -5.23 -2.81 2.40
C TRP A 224 -6.10 -1.58 2.14
N SER A 225 -7.05 -1.70 1.21
CA SER A 225 -7.99 -0.63 0.85
C SER A 225 -8.85 -0.19 2.04
N SER A 226 -9.40 -1.15 2.78
CA SER A 226 -10.25 -0.87 3.94
C SER A 226 -9.48 -0.17 5.07
N MET A 227 -8.21 -0.55 5.32
CA MET A 227 -7.37 0.11 6.33
C MET A 227 -6.99 1.53 5.92
N ILE A 228 -6.64 1.76 4.64
CA ILE A 228 -6.29 3.09 4.12
C ILE A 228 -7.46 4.08 4.27
N LEU A 229 -8.66 3.64 3.88
CA LEU A 229 -9.87 4.47 3.99
C LEU A 229 -10.17 4.80 5.44
N GLU A 230 -10.09 3.81 6.32
CA GLU A 230 -10.42 3.97 7.73
C GLU A 230 -9.40 4.86 8.47
N ILE A 231 -8.11 4.70 8.21
CA ILE A 231 -7.07 5.61 8.72
C ILE A 231 -7.34 7.06 8.28
N SER A 232 -7.69 7.25 7.01
CA SER A 232 -7.98 8.59 6.46
C SER A 232 -9.24 9.19 7.09
N ARG A 233 -10.25 8.36 7.41
CA ARG A 233 -11.46 8.76 8.13
C ARG A 233 -11.16 9.16 9.57
N LEU A 234 -10.46 8.31 10.33
CA LEU A 234 -10.11 8.55 11.72
C LEU A 234 -9.23 9.79 11.89
N GLN A 235 -8.26 10.00 10.98
CA GLN A 235 -7.44 11.21 11.00
C GLN A 235 -8.30 12.48 10.83
N HIS A 236 -9.32 12.45 9.96
CA HIS A 236 -10.24 13.57 9.79
C HIS A 236 -11.15 13.78 11.02
N GLU A 237 -11.62 12.70 11.65
CA GLU A 237 -12.39 12.76 12.90
C GLU A 237 -11.57 13.35 14.04
N LYS A 238 -10.31 12.93 14.18
CA LYS A 238 -9.37 13.47 15.17
C LYS A 238 -9.12 14.98 14.96
N TYR A 239 -8.99 15.41 13.70
CA TYR A 239 -8.92 16.85 13.39
C TYR A 239 -10.20 17.60 13.79
N ARG A 240 -11.37 17.04 13.48
CA ARG A 240 -12.66 17.65 13.85
C ARG A 240 -12.78 17.81 15.36
N GLU A 241 -12.39 16.80 16.14
CA GLU A 241 -12.38 16.87 17.61
C GLU A 241 -11.43 17.97 18.11
N SER A 242 -10.18 17.98 17.64
CA SER A 242 -9.19 19.01 18.01
C SER A 242 -9.68 20.43 17.67
N SER A 243 -10.33 20.60 16.52
CA SER A 243 -10.88 21.89 16.09
C SER A 243 -12.07 22.38 16.92
N MET A 244 -12.79 21.46 17.59
CA MET A 244 -13.94 21.77 18.45
C MET A 244 -13.53 22.02 19.90
N GLN A 245 -12.46 21.37 20.39
CA GLN A 245 -11.97 21.50 21.76
C GLN A 245 -11.07 22.72 21.97
N SER A 246 -10.42 23.22 20.91
CA SER A 246 -9.52 24.36 21.02
C SER A 246 -10.29 25.69 21.07
N GLU A 247 -10.27 26.34 22.24
CA GLU A 247 -10.87 27.66 22.46
C GLU A 247 -10.09 28.77 21.72
N GLU A 248 -8.78 28.58 21.50
CA GLU A 248 -7.91 29.53 20.81
C GLU A 248 -7.36 28.98 19.49
N LYS A 249 -7.62 29.71 18.40
CA LYS A 249 -6.98 29.45 17.10
C LYS A 249 -5.77 30.37 16.90
N CYS A 250 -4.75 29.87 16.24
CA CYS A 250 -3.61 30.69 15.86
C CYS A 250 -4.04 31.82 14.92
N LYS A 251 -3.76 33.08 15.28
CA LYS A 251 -4.14 34.27 14.50
C LYS A 251 -3.55 34.31 13.08
N SER A 252 -2.42 33.63 12.85
CA SER A 252 -1.70 33.67 11.56
C SER A 252 -2.04 32.54 10.59
N CYS A 253 -2.34 31.33 11.08
CA CYS A 253 -2.65 30.19 10.20
C CYS A 253 -4.06 29.62 10.43
N GLY A 254 -4.77 30.03 11.47
CA GLY A 254 -6.14 29.62 11.78
C GLY A 254 -6.29 28.23 12.41
N GLU A 255 -5.18 27.52 12.61
CA GLU A 255 -5.18 26.17 13.19
C GLU A 255 -5.39 26.20 14.72
N PRO A 256 -6.04 25.17 15.30
CA PRO A 256 -6.29 25.09 16.73
C PRO A 256 -4.97 25.02 17.51
N LEU A 257 -4.87 25.77 18.61
CA LEU A 257 -3.75 25.66 19.54
C LEU A 257 -4.06 24.60 20.59
N THR A 258 -3.08 23.72 20.84
CA THR A 258 -3.18 22.67 21.85
C THR A 258 -2.88 23.17 23.26
N THR A 259 -2.19 24.32 23.42
CA THR A 259 -1.95 24.98 24.73
C THR A 259 -1.78 26.51 24.60
N ASP A 260 -2.35 27.28 25.53
CA ASP A 260 -2.43 28.76 25.58
C ASP A 260 -1.09 29.52 25.47
N ASN A 261 0.05 28.87 25.67
CA ASN A 261 1.36 29.53 25.64
C ASN A 261 2.38 28.83 24.72
N SER A 262 1.93 27.85 23.94
CA SER A 262 2.80 27.21 22.94
C SER A 262 2.92 28.08 21.68
N PRO A 263 4.13 28.20 21.10
CA PRO A 263 4.24 28.68 19.74
C PRO A 263 3.41 27.76 18.84
N CYS A 264 2.62 28.35 17.95
CA CYS A 264 1.81 27.61 17.01
C CYS A 264 2.69 26.58 16.29
N PRO A 265 2.32 25.29 16.30
CA PRO A 265 3.14 24.24 15.72
C PRO A 265 3.38 24.39 14.22
N MET A 266 2.54 25.21 13.58
CA MET A 266 2.60 25.49 12.15
C MET A 266 3.51 26.68 11.87
N CYS A 267 3.14 27.87 12.34
CA CYS A 267 3.85 29.11 11.99
C CYS A 267 4.95 29.52 12.99
N GLY A 268 5.08 28.80 14.11
CA GLY A 268 6.03 29.09 15.18
C GLY A 268 5.70 30.37 15.96
N GLN A 269 4.63 31.08 15.61
CA GLN A 269 4.23 32.31 16.30
C GLN A 269 3.48 31.98 17.58
N ARG A 270 3.81 32.70 18.65
CA ARG A 270 3.05 32.65 19.91
C ARG A 270 1.78 33.50 19.75
N ASN A 271 0.69 33.07 20.39
CA ASN A 271 -0.50 33.89 20.53
C ASN A 271 -0.18 35.07 21.46
N THR A 272 0.35 36.16 20.89
CA THR A 272 0.37 37.49 21.51
C THR A 272 -0.71 38.36 20.86
#